data_AF-A0A535S525-F1
#
_entry.id   AF-A0A535S525-F1
#
_cell.length_a   1.000
_cell.length_b   1.000
_cell.length_c   1.000
_cell.angle_alpha   90.00
_cell.angle_beta   90.00
_cell.angle_gamma   90.00
#
_symmetry.space_group_name_H-M   'P 1'
#
loop_
_entity.id
_entity.type
_entity.pdbx_description
1 polymer ?
#
loop_
_entity_poly.entity_id
_entity_poly.type
_entity_poly.pdbx_seq_one_letter_code
_entity_poly.pdbx_strand_id
1 'polypeptide(L)'
;EYIAEDGQAHRPIIIHRAVTGSTERFMALIIEHFAGAFPVWLSPVQAMVIPIADRHIEYAYTVMETLKAAGVRVEVDARSERMNAKVRDAQMQKIPYMLVVGDKEAAENAVAVRLRTNENLGATPLDSFVERITDIIKTKSRDL
;
A
#
# COMPACT_ATOMS: atom_id res chain seq x y z
N GLU A 1 -32.67 14.32 -31.51
CA GLU A 1 -32.22 14.55 -32.90
C GLU A 1 -31.04 15.52 -32.87
N TYR A 2 -30.23 15.56 -33.92
CA TYR A 2 -29.19 16.57 -34.13
C TYR A 2 -29.26 17.05 -35.58
N ILE A 3 -28.81 18.28 -35.86
CA ILE A 3 -28.73 18.79 -37.25
C ILE A 3 -27.38 18.37 -37.83
N ALA A 4 -27.39 17.65 -38.96
CA ALA A 4 -26.15 17.26 -39.64
C ALA A 4 -25.68 18.35 -40.62
N GLU A 5 -24.52 18.12 -41.26
CA GLU A 5 -23.90 19.07 -42.20
C GLU A 5 -24.78 19.36 -43.44
N ASP A 6 -25.73 18.46 -43.74
CA ASP A 6 -26.74 18.65 -44.79
C ASP A 6 -27.91 19.55 -44.37
N GLY A 7 -27.89 20.08 -43.15
CA GLY A 7 -28.94 20.94 -42.58
C GLY A 7 -30.21 20.20 -42.16
N GLN A 8 -30.24 18.86 -42.25
CA GLN A 8 -31.41 18.04 -41.90
C GLN A 8 -31.31 17.51 -40.47
N ALA A 9 -32.47 17.19 -39.89
CA ALA A 9 -32.54 16.53 -38.59
C ALA A 9 -32.25 15.03 -38.73
N HIS A 10 -31.25 14.54 -38.00
CA HIS A 10 -30.84 13.14 -37.96
C HIS A 10 -30.97 12.56 -36.55
N ARG A 11 -31.20 11.25 -36.49
CA ARG A 11 -31.25 10.52 -35.22
C ARG A 11 -29.81 10.17 -34.78
N PRO A 12 -29.38 10.56 -33.57
CA PRO A 12 -28.08 10.14 -33.06
C PRO A 12 -28.09 8.66 -32.68
N ILE A 13 -26.90 8.04 -32.70
CA ILE A 13 -26.66 6.71 -32.14
C ILE A 13 -26.22 6.88 -30.68
N ILE A 14 -26.76 6.04 -29.79
CA ILE A 14 -26.42 6.05 -28.36
C ILE A 14 -25.42 4.92 -28.09
N ILE A 15 -24.25 5.27 -27.53
CA ILE A 15 -23.25 4.29 -27.09
C ILE A 15 -23.33 4.17 -25.56
N HIS A 16 -23.69 2.99 -25.07
CA HIS A 16 -23.63 2.66 -23.65
C HIS A 16 -22.26 2.07 -23.31
N ARG A 17 -21.57 2.60 -22.29
CA ARG A 17 -20.23 2.14 -21.88
C ARG A 17 -20.10 2.12 -20.36
N ALA A 18 -19.57 1.01 -19.83
CA ALA A 18 -19.04 0.91 -18.47
C ALA A 18 -17.69 0.18 -18.51
N VAL A 19 -16.58 0.89 -18.23
CA VAL A 19 -15.21 0.36 -18.44
C VAL A 19 -14.89 -0.79 -17.50
N THR A 20 -15.20 -0.63 -16.21
CA THR A 20 -14.95 -1.63 -15.17
C THR A 20 -16.23 -2.41 -14.81
N GLY A 21 -17.35 -2.12 -15.46
CA GLY A 21 -18.66 -2.62 -15.04
C GLY A 21 -19.08 -2.04 -13.68
N SER A 22 -19.51 -2.87 -12.74
CA SER A 22 -19.80 -2.46 -11.37
C SER A 22 -18.57 -2.55 -10.47
N THR A 23 -18.53 -1.72 -9.43
CA THR A 23 -17.44 -1.70 -8.45
C THR A 23 -17.28 -3.06 -7.77
N GLU A 24 -18.39 -3.69 -7.38
CA GLU A 24 -18.39 -4.96 -6.66
C GLU A 24 -17.83 -6.10 -7.52
N ARG A 25 -18.23 -6.16 -8.80
CA ARG A 25 -17.73 -7.19 -9.72
C ARG A 25 -16.27 -6.95 -10.06
N PHE A 26 -15.86 -5.70 -10.28
CA PHE A 26 -14.47 -5.38 -10.53
C PHE A 26 -13.58 -5.69 -9.33
N MET A 27 -14.07 -5.43 -8.11
CA MET A 27 -13.37 -5.77 -6.88
C MET A 27 -13.22 -7.28 -6.72
N ALA A 28 -14.27 -8.08 -6.98
CA ALA A 28 -14.19 -9.54 -6.98
C ALA A 28 -13.11 -10.05 -7.96
N LEU A 29 -13.11 -9.53 -9.19
CA LEU A 29 -12.11 -9.89 -10.21
C LEU A 29 -10.69 -9.53 -9.77
N ILE A 30 -10.48 -8.35 -9.17
CA ILE A 30 -9.17 -7.93 -8.68
C ILE A 30 -8.72 -8.80 -7.50
N ILE A 31 -9.60 -9.13 -6.56
CA ILE A 31 -9.30 -10.03 -5.44
C ILE A 31 -8.79 -11.37 -5.96
N GLU A 32 -9.51 -11.97 -6.92
CA GLU A 32 -9.12 -13.23 -7.55
C GLU A 32 -7.82 -13.12 -8.32
N HIS A 33 -7.67 -12.08 -9.16
CA HIS A 33 -6.49 -11.86 -9.99
C HIS A 33 -5.20 -11.76 -9.18
N PHE A 34 -5.24 -11.07 -8.03
CA PHE A 34 -4.08 -10.90 -7.15
C PHE A 34 -4.01 -11.96 -6.04
N ALA A 35 -4.99 -12.85 -5.92
CA ALA A 35 -5.15 -13.75 -4.77
C ALA A 35 -5.04 -13.01 -3.41
N GLY A 36 -5.65 -11.83 -3.32
CA GLY A 36 -5.58 -10.91 -2.18
C GLY A 36 -4.25 -10.15 -2.02
N ALA A 37 -3.22 -10.48 -2.79
CA ALA A 37 -1.92 -9.84 -2.76
C ALA A 37 -1.89 -8.58 -3.67
N PHE A 38 -2.67 -7.56 -3.31
CA PHE A 38 -2.79 -6.34 -4.12
C PHE A 38 -1.45 -5.59 -4.30
N PRO A 39 -1.28 -4.82 -5.39
CA PRO A 39 -0.22 -3.83 -5.51
C PRO A 39 -0.27 -2.79 -4.38
N VAL A 40 0.87 -2.16 -4.08
CA VAL A 40 0.99 -1.20 -2.96
C VAL A 40 -0.10 -0.13 -3.01
N TRP A 41 -0.33 0.51 -4.16
CA TRP A 41 -1.31 1.58 -4.30
C TRP A 41 -2.76 1.14 -4.00
N LEU A 42 -3.07 -0.15 -4.16
CA LEU A 42 -4.40 -0.71 -3.96
C LEU A 42 -4.58 -1.43 -2.61
N SER A 43 -3.49 -1.74 -1.91
CA SER A 43 -3.53 -2.47 -0.64
C SER A 43 -4.25 -1.69 0.48
N PRO A 44 -5.19 -2.27 1.24
CA PRO A 44 -5.86 -1.57 2.34
C PRO A 44 -4.88 -0.98 3.36
N VAL A 45 -3.89 -1.80 3.77
CA VAL A 45 -2.72 -1.37 4.53
C VAL A 45 -1.50 -1.54 3.64
N GLN A 46 -0.74 -0.47 3.43
CA GLN A 46 0.40 -0.44 2.51
C GLN A 46 1.71 -0.78 3.22
N ALA A 47 1.85 -0.33 4.48
CA ALA A 47 2.98 -0.65 5.33
C ALA A 47 2.52 -0.95 6.77
N MET A 48 3.22 -1.84 7.46
CA MET A 48 3.02 -2.12 8.88
C MET A 48 4.33 -1.91 9.64
N VAL A 49 4.32 -1.03 10.64
CA VAL A 49 5.46 -0.79 11.52
C VAL A 49 5.43 -1.78 12.68
N ILE A 50 6.54 -2.47 12.92
CA ILE A 50 6.66 -3.54 13.89
C ILE A 50 7.80 -3.23 14.86
N PRO A 51 7.52 -2.68 16.06
CA PRO A 51 8.53 -2.50 17.09
C PRO A 51 9.02 -3.85 17.64
N ILE A 52 10.33 -3.99 17.82
CA ILE A 52 10.96 -5.20 18.40
C ILE A 52 10.64 -5.35 19.90
N ALA A 53 10.40 -4.24 20.59
CA ALA A 53 10.15 -4.17 22.04
C ALA A 53 9.37 -2.89 22.38
N ASP A 54 8.77 -2.84 23.56
CA ASP A 54 7.89 -1.73 23.98
C ASP A 54 8.59 -0.37 23.98
N ARG A 55 9.90 -0.34 24.28
CA ARG A 55 10.71 0.88 24.22
C ARG A 55 10.82 1.49 22.82
N HIS A 56 10.56 0.72 21.75
CA HIS A 56 10.60 1.20 20.37
C HIS A 56 9.23 1.70 19.88
N ILE A 57 8.17 1.62 20.69
CA ILE A 57 6.81 1.99 20.29
C ILE A 57 6.73 3.47 19.91
N GLU A 58 7.40 4.36 20.65
CA GLU A 58 7.43 5.79 20.36
C GLU A 58 8.03 6.08 18.98
N TYR A 59 9.16 5.45 18.67
CA TYR A 59 9.77 5.57 17.35
C TYR A 59 8.89 4.94 16.25
N ALA A 60 8.21 3.82 16.54
CA ALA A 60 7.27 3.21 15.59
C ALA A 60 6.11 4.17 15.22
N TYR A 61 5.58 4.90 16.20
CA TYR A 61 4.58 5.93 15.95
C TYR A 61 5.16 7.14 15.19
N THR A 62 6.40 7.53 15.46
CA THR A 62 7.09 8.58 14.69
C THR A 62 7.19 8.20 13.21
N VAL A 63 7.64 6.97 12.91
CA VAL A 63 7.68 6.41 11.54
C VAL A 63 6.28 6.41 10.90
N MET A 64 5.25 6.01 11.66
CA MET A 64 3.86 6.00 11.18
C MET A 64 3.39 7.41 10.81
N GLU A 65 3.63 8.41 11.66
CA GLU A 65 3.22 9.80 11.39
C GLU A 65 3.94 10.39 10.18
N THR A 66 5.24 10.13 10.01
CA THR A 66 5.99 10.54 8.81
C THR A 66 5.39 9.94 7.53
N LEU A 67 5.05 8.66 7.55
CA LEU A 67 4.44 7.97 6.41
C LEU A 67 3.00 8.45 6.14
N LYS A 68 2.20 8.68 7.18
CA LYS A 68 0.84 9.25 7.05
C LYS A 68 0.87 10.66 6.46
N ALA A 69 1.82 11.50 6.89
CA ALA A 69 2.00 12.83 6.33
C ALA A 69 2.32 12.79 4.82
N ALA A 70 2.97 11.72 4.35
CA ALA A 70 3.23 11.47 2.93
C ALA A 70 2.05 10.78 2.19
N GLY A 71 0.91 10.57 2.84
CA GLY A 71 -0.29 9.97 2.25
C GLY A 71 -0.27 8.43 2.18
N VAL A 72 0.64 7.77 2.91
CA VAL A 72 0.73 6.31 2.97
C VAL A 72 -0.26 5.77 4.00
N ARG A 73 -1.00 4.71 3.64
CA ARG A 73 -1.84 3.95 4.57
C ARG A 73 -0.96 3.00 5.39
N VAL A 74 -0.62 3.41 6.59
CA VAL A 74 0.28 2.69 7.50
C VAL A 74 -0.37 2.46 8.85
N GLU A 75 -0.05 1.31 9.45
CA GLU A 75 -0.47 0.92 10.80
C GLU A 75 0.74 0.48 11.64
N VAL A 76 0.58 0.46 12.97
CA VAL A 76 1.60 -0.01 13.92
C VAL A 76 1.08 -1.24 14.65
N ASP A 77 1.85 -2.32 14.65
CA ASP A 77 1.55 -3.50 15.48
C ASP A 77 2.29 -3.41 16.83
N ALA A 78 1.66 -2.72 17.79
CA ALA A 78 2.17 -2.53 19.14
C ALA A 78 1.78 -3.65 20.13
N ARG A 79 1.26 -4.80 19.67
CA ARG A 79 0.88 -5.91 20.57
C ARG A 79 2.10 -6.42 21.36
N SER A 80 1.90 -6.92 22.58
CA SER A 80 2.95 -7.57 23.38
C SER A 80 3.20 -9.01 22.90
N GLU A 81 3.57 -9.17 21.63
CA GLU A 81 3.88 -10.44 20.98
C GLU A 81 5.30 -10.44 20.39
N ARG A 82 5.83 -11.64 20.12
CA ARG A 82 7.14 -11.77 19.47
C ARG A 82 7.11 -11.13 18.08
N MET A 83 8.13 -10.36 17.73
CA MET A 83 8.26 -9.70 16.42
C MET A 83 8.04 -10.65 15.22
N ASN A 84 8.52 -11.89 15.28
CA ASN A 84 8.26 -12.88 14.23
C ASN A 84 6.78 -13.28 14.08
N ALA A 85 6.00 -13.27 15.17
CA ALA A 85 4.56 -13.53 15.11
C ALA A 85 3.84 -12.38 14.41
N LYS A 86 4.16 -11.13 14.78
CA LYS A 86 3.65 -9.92 14.11
C LYS A 86 3.97 -9.90 12.62
N VAL A 87 5.21 -10.22 12.25
CA VAL A 87 5.65 -10.33 10.85
C VAL A 87 4.83 -11.39 10.12
N ARG A 88 4.63 -12.57 10.73
CA ARG A 88 3.83 -13.64 10.14
C ARG A 88 2.37 -13.21 9.93
N ASP A 89 1.76 -12.54 10.89
CA ASP A 89 0.38 -12.04 10.78
C ASP A 89 0.27 -11.02 9.64
N ALA A 90 1.20 -10.06 9.55
CA ALA A 90 1.23 -9.07 8.48
C ALA A 90 1.42 -9.71 7.09
N GLN A 91 2.24 -10.77 6.99
CA GLN A 91 2.40 -11.55 5.76
C GLN A 91 1.14 -12.33 5.37
N MET A 92 0.44 -12.91 6.35
CA MET A 92 -0.84 -13.60 6.11
C MET A 92 -1.90 -12.63 5.60
N GLN A 93 -1.89 -11.38 6.09
CA GLN A 93 -2.72 -10.27 5.61
C GLN A 93 -2.24 -9.66 4.29
N LYS A 94 -1.12 -10.15 3.73
CA LYS A 94 -0.53 -9.70 2.45
C LYS A 94 -0.11 -8.22 2.43
N ILE A 95 0.20 -7.64 3.58
CA ILE A 95 0.65 -6.24 3.69
C ILE A 95 1.99 -6.09 2.94
N PRO A 96 2.08 -5.20 1.93
CA PRO A 96 3.26 -5.09 1.07
C PRO A 96 4.59 -4.94 1.81
N TYR A 97 4.65 -3.99 2.75
CA TYR A 97 5.85 -3.67 3.51
C TYR A 97 5.64 -3.90 5.01
N MET A 98 6.60 -4.55 5.65
CA MET A 98 6.75 -4.62 7.10
C MET A 98 8.03 -3.87 7.49
N LEU A 99 7.88 -2.85 8.31
CA LEU A 99 8.94 -1.96 8.76
C LEU A 99 9.31 -2.32 10.18
N VAL A 100 10.34 -3.14 10.35
CA VAL A 100 10.81 -3.54 11.67
C VAL A 100 11.66 -2.41 12.25
N VAL A 101 11.39 -2.04 13.51
CA VAL A 101 12.13 -0.98 14.20
C VAL A 101 12.66 -1.44 15.56
N GLY A 102 13.97 -1.31 15.76
CA GLY A 102 14.67 -1.55 17.01
C GLY A 102 15.54 -0.38 17.44
N ASP A 103 16.45 -0.63 18.40
CA ASP A 103 17.37 0.39 18.92
C ASP A 103 18.26 0.99 17.82
N LYS A 104 18.75 0.14 16.90
CA LYS A 104 19.60 0.57 15.77
C LYS A 104 18.82 1.47 14.81
N GLU A 105 17.64 1.04 14.40
CA GLU A 105 16.79 1.79 13.48
C GLU A 105 16.35 3.14 14.06
N ALA A 106 16.04 3.18 15.37
CA ALA A 106 15.71 4.41 16.06
C ALA A 106 16.90 5.39 16.13
N ALA A 107 18.11 4.89 16.39
CA ALA A 107 19.31 5.71 16.46
C ALA A 107 19.72 6.29 15.08
N GLU A 108 19.47 5.55 14.00
CA GLU A 108 19.87 5.91 12.64
C GLU A 108 18.75 6.60 11.82
N ASN A 109 17.57 6.86 12.42
CA ASN A 109 16.37 7.31 11.71
C ASN A 109 16.07 6.44 10.45
N ALA A 110 16.10 5.13 10.64
CA ALA A 110 15.96 4.12 9.60
C ALA A 110 14.81 3.15 9.92
N VAL A 111 14.50 2.27 8.96
CA VAL A 111 13.57 1.14 9.12
C VAL A 111 14.18 -0.10 8.47
N ALA A 112 14.01 -1.27 9.09
CA ALA A 112 14.38 -2.53 8.45
C ALA A 112 13.20 -3.03 7.60
N VAL A 113 13.36 -2.97 6.27
CA VAL A 113 12.28 -3.21 5.31
C VAL A 113 12.21 -4.69 4.96
N ARG A 114 11.05 -5.30 5.22
CA ARG A 114 10.73 -6.68 4.81
C ARG A 114 9.51 -6.66 3.91
N LEU A 115 9.57 -7.45 2.83
CA LEU A 115 8.47 -7.60 1.88
C LEU A 115 7.57 -8.78 2.28
N ARG A 116 6.30 -8.73 1.87
CA ARG A 116 5.39 -9.88 2.01
C ARG A 116 5.86 -11.15 1.32
N THR A 117 6.82 -11.05 0.39
CA THR A 117 7.45 -12.16 -0.35
C THR A 117 8.51 -12.91 0.47
N ASN A 118 8.74 -12.54 1.73
CA ASN A 118 9.86 -12.95 2.59
C ASN A 118 11.22 -12.32 2.26
N GLU A 119 11.30 -11.51 1.21
CA GLU A 119 12.52 -10.77 0.92
C GLU A 119 12.79 -9.72 2.00
N ASN A 120 14.05 -9.63 2.41
CA ASN A 120 14.52 -8.66 3.39
C ASN A 120 15.47 -7.69 2.70
N LEU A 121 15.05 -6.44 2.57
CA LEU A 121 15.84 -5.38 1.94
C LEU A 121 16.80 -4.72 2.95
N GLY A 122 16.70 -5.09 4.23
CA GLY A 122 17.57 -4.60 5.29
C GLY A 122 17.23 -3.17 5.73
N ALA A 123 18.20 -2.56 6.41
CA ALA A 123 18.06 -1.21 6.93
C ALA A 123 18.04 -0.19 5.77
N THR A 124 16.99 0.62 5.74
CA THR A 124 16.78 1.71 4.78
C THR A 124 16.53 3.00 5.56
N PRO A 125 17.18 4.13 5.22
CA PRO A 125 16.83 5.42 5.80
C PRO A 125 15.34 5.72 5.63
N LEU A 126 14.69 6.29 6.65
CA LEU A 126 13.25 6.52 6.64
C LEU A 126 12.82 7.38 5.44
N ASP A 127 13.55 8.46 5.16
CA ASP A 127 13.24 9.37 4.06
C ASP A 127 13.33 8.67 2.70
N SER A 128 14.35 7.83 2.48
CA SER A 128 14.49 7.05 1.26
C SER A 128 13.36 6.03 1.09
N PHE A 129 12.88 5.43 2.18
CA PHE A 129 11.72 4.55 2.12
C PHE A 129 10.44 5.31 1.77
N VAL A 130 10.23 6.51 2.35
CA VAL A 130 9.09 7.38 2.06
C VAL A 130 9.07 7.77 0.58
N GLU A 131 10.21 8.19 0.02
CA GLU A 131 10.33 8.51 -1.41
C GLU A 131 9.97 7.31 -2.29
N ARG A 132 10.51 6.13 -1.98
CA ARG A 132 10.25 4.92 -2.76
C ARG A 132 8.78 4.53 -2.74
N ILE A 133 8.16 4.44 -1.56
CA ILE A 133 6.78 3.98 -1.47
C ILE A 133 5.80 4.99 -2.09
N THR A 134 6.08 6.29 -1.94
CA THR A 134 5.23 7.33 -2.54
C THR A 134 5.32 7.34 -4.07
N ASP A 135 6.49 7.10 -4.64
CA ASP A 135 6.65 6.95 -6.10
C ASP A 135 5.86 5.73 -6.63
N ILE A 136 5.97 4.58 -5.98
CA ILE A 136 5.20 3.37 -6.33
C ILE A 136 3.69 3.65 -6.27
N ILE A 137 3.24 4.37 -5.25
CA ILE A 137 1.82 4.73 -5.09
C ILE A 137 1.37 5.68 -6.21
N LYS A 138 2.16 6.72 -6.49
CA LYS A 138 1.84 7.76 -7.48
C LYS A 138 1.82 7.22 -8.90
N THR A 139 2.79 6.37 -9.24
CA THR A 139 2.90 5.73 -10.57
C THR A 139 1.95 4.55 -10.74
N LYS A 140 1.27 4.13 -9.66
CA LYS A 140 0.45 2.91 -9.60
C LYS A 140 1.23 1.67 -10.07
N SER A 141 2.53 1.63 -9.74
CA SER A 141 3.41 0.53 -10.11
C SER A 141 2.93 -0.79 -9.48
N ARG A 142 3.29 -1.89 -10.13
CA ARG A 142 3.10 -3.25 -9.62
C ARG A 142 4.30 -3.74 -8.81
N ASP A 143 5.33 -2.92 -8.71
CA ASP A 143 6.56 -3.24 -8.00
C ASP A 143 6.34 -3.32 -6.48
N LEU A 144 7.24 -4.07 -5.83
CA LEU A 144 7.36 -4.28 -4.40
C LEU A 144 8.77 -3.91 -3.94
#